data_AF-A0A943N7X4-F1
#
_entry.id   AF-A0A943N7X4-F1
#
_cell.length_a   1.000
_cell.length_b   1.000
_cell.length_c   1.000
_cell.angle_alpha   90.00
_cell.angle_beta   90.00
_cell.angle_gamma   90.00
#
_symmetry.space_group_name_H-M   'P 1'
#
loop_
_entity.id
_entity.type
_entity.pdbx_description
1 polymer ?
#
loop_
_entity_poly.entity_id
_entity_poly.type
_entity_poly.pdbx_seq_one_letter_code
_entity_poly.pdbx_strand_id
1 'polypeptide(L)'
;MRLEGAPCDYDHLHASMAAAKAYISSYTGIPQSGEGETLDDYEDIYLAFMVLCQDAYDNRSYVAEGTAANRVVCSILDMHARNLI
;
A
#
# COMPACT_ATOMS: atom_id res chain seq x y z
N MET A 1 11.38 -35.28 -5.73
CA MET A 1 10.53 -34.66 -4.69
C MET A 1 9.75 -33.56 -5.38
N ARG A 2 8.50 -33.83 -5.77
CA ARG A 2 7.64 -32.82 -6.39
C ARG A 2 7.14 -31.93 -5.25
N LEU A 3 7.62 -30.70 -5.21
CA LEU A 3 7.05 -29.68 -4.32
C LEU A 3 5.66 -29.41 -4.87
N GLU A 4 4.67 -30.12 -4.31
CA GLU A 4 3.28 -29.76 -4.46
C GLU A 4 3.17 -28.34 -3.92
N GLY A 5 2.91 -27.39 -4.81
CA GLY A 5 2.86 -25.98 -4.47
C GLY A 5 1.91 -25.80 -3.31
N ALA A 6 2.45 -25.35 -2.17
CA ALA A 6 1.63 -24.71 -1.14
C ALA A 6 0.73 -23.70 -1.86
N PRO A 7 -0.57 -23.57 -1.51
CA PRO A 7 -1.44 -22.59 -2.15
C PRO A 7 -0.70 -21.26 -2.09
N CYS A 8 -0.25 -20.79 -3.25
CA CYS A 8 0.74 -19.74 -3.32
C CYS A 8 0.20 -18.57 -2.49
N ASP A 9 1.03 -17.99 -1.63
CA ASP A 9 0.81 -16.79 -0.79
C ASP A 9 0.39 -15.54 -1.59
N TYR A 10 -0.01 -15.73 -2.84
CA TYR A 10 -0.51 -14.79 -3.81
C TYR A 10 -1.82 -14.15 -3.36
N ASP A 11 -2.73 -14.88 -2.71
CA ASP A 11 -3.99 -14.31 -2.19
C ASP A 11 -3.74 -13.25 -1.12
N HIS A 12 -2.84 -13.51 -0.17
CA HIS A 12 -2.47 -12.55 0.87
C HIS A 12 -1.70 -11.36 0.30
N LEU A 13 -0.81 -11.61 -0.68
CA LEU A 13 -0.11 -10.55 -1.39
C LEU A 13 -1.10 -9.65 -2.14
N HIS A 14 -2.06 -10.23 -2.87
CA HIS A 14 -3.11 -9.48 -3.57
C HIS A 14 -3.97 -8.67 -2.60
N ALA A 15 -4.37 -9.26 -1.46
CA ALA A 15 -5.12 -8.56 -0.43
C ALA A 15 -4.33 -7.37 0.15
N SER A 16 -3.04 -7.54 0.38
CA SER A 16 -2.14 -6.49 0.88
C SER A 16 -1.97 -5.37 -0.13
N MET A 17 -1.78 -5.70 -1.41
CA MET A 17 -1.70 -4.73 -2.50
C MET A 17 -3.00 -3.95 -2.64
N ALA A 18 -4.15 -4.61 -2.57
CA ALA A 18 -5.46 -3.95 -2.62
C ALA A 18 -5.66 -3.01 -1.43
N ALA A 19 -5.32 -3.45 -0.21
CA ALA A 19 -5.41 -2.63 0.99
C ALA A 19 -4.48 -1.40 0.94
N ALA A 20 -3.24 -1.58 0.48
CA ALA A 20 -2.28 -0.50 0.33
C ALA A 20 -2.74 0.54 -0.71
N LYS A 21 -3.19 0.12 -1.91
CA LYS A 21 -3.73 1.04 -2.93
C LYS A 21 -4.96 1.81 -2.40
N ALA A 22 -5.85 1.14 -1.67
CA ALA A 22 -7.01 1.76 -1.07
C ALA A 22 -6.64 2.79 0.01
N TYR A 23 -5.71 2.45 0.90
CA TYR A 23 -5.22 3.36 1.94
C TYR A 23 -4.59 4.61 1.35
N ILE A 24 -3.68 4.47 0.38
CA ILE A 24 -3.02 5.59 -0.29
C ILE A 24 -4.06 6.47 -0.98
N SER A 25 -4.96 5.88 -1.78
CA SER A 25 -6.01 6.63 -2.49
C SER A 25 -6.91 7.41 -1.53
N SER A 26 -7.30 6.79 -0.41
CA SER A 26 -8.12 7.45 0.62
C SER A 26 -7.38 8.59 1.32
N TYR A 27 -6.06 8.45 1.53
CA TYR A 27 -5.26 9.47 2.20
C TYR A 27 -5.00 10.66 1.27
N THR A 28 -4.61 10.39 0.02
CA THR A 28 -4.19 11.44 -0.93
C THR A 28 -5.37 12.07 -1.66
N GLY A 29 -6.48 11.36 -1.80
CA GLY A 29 -7.62 11.75 -2.65
C GLY A 29 -7.38 11.51 -4.14
N ILE A 30 -6.28 10.86 -4.53
CA ILE A 30 -5.96 10.52 -5.92
C ILE A 30 -6.63 9.18 -6.26
N PRO A 31 -7.34 9.06 -7.39
CA PRO A 31 -8.02 7.82 -7.76
C PRO A 31 -7.03 6.70 -8.11
N GLN A 32 -7.42 5.45 -7.84
CA GLN A 32 -6.62 4.27 -8.20
C GLN A 32 -6.64 4.00 -9.72
N SER A 33 -7.69 4.44 -10.42
CA SER A 33 -7.87 4.29 -11.86
C SER A 33 -8.84 5.35 -12.38
N GLY A 34 -8.72 5.72 -13.65
CA GLY A 34 -9.59 6.71 -14.30
C GLY A 34 -8.98 7.24 -15.59
N GLU A 35 -9.66 8.21 -16.21
CA GLU A 35 -9.16 8.92 -17.42
C GLU A 35 -8.24 10.11 -17.10
N GLY A 36 -8.16 10.50 -15.83
CA GLY A 36 -7.26 11.53 -15.33
C GLY A 36 -6.04 10.94 -14.65
N GLU A 37 -5.32 11.78 -13.90
CA GLU A 37 -4.16 11.35 -13.12
C GLU A 37 -4.55 10.40 -11.98
N THR A 38 -3.77 9.35 -11.82
CA THR A 38 -3.97 8.23 -10.91
C THR A 38 -2.76 8.03 -10.02
N LEU A 39 -2.86 7.13 -9.04
CA LEU A 39 -1.72 6.76 -8.20
C LEU A 39 -0.51 6.26 -9.01
N ASP A 40 -0.74 5.65 -10.17
CA ASP A 40 0.32 5.05 -10.99
C ASP A 40 1.14 6.12 -11.77
N ASP A 41 0.71 7.39 -11.77
CA ASP A 41 1.43 8.51 -12.39
C ASP A 41 2.55 9.10 -11.48
N TYR A 42 2.67 8.60 -10.25
CA TYR A 42 3.58 9.11 -9.22
C TYR A 42 4.59 8.06 -8.78
N GLU A 43 5.85 8.23 -9.18
CA GLU A 43 6.94 7.28 -8.86
C GLU A 43 7.23 7.17 -7.36
N ASP A 44 7.07 8.26 -6.61
CA ASP A 44 7.25 8.27 -5.16
C ASP A 44 6.10 7.58 -4.41
N ILE A 45 4.86 7.66 -4.93
CA ILE A 45 3.73 6.87 -4.44
C ILE A 45 4.01 5.37 -4.58
N TYR A 46 4.68 4.93 -5.66
CA TYR A 46 5.09 3.53 -5.80
C TYR A 46 6.01 3.08 -4.67
N LEU A 47 6.92 3.94 -4.21
CA LEU A 47 7.78 3.63 -3.05
C LEU A 47 6.96 3.46 -1.78
N ALA A 48 6.00 4.35 -1.51
CA ALA A 48 5.09 4.23 -0.37
C ALA A 48 4.26 2.94 -0.43
N PHE A 49 3.76 2.59 -1.61
CA PHE A 49 3.01 1.36 -1.86
C PHE A 49 3.82 0.11 -1.55
N MET A 50 5.08 0.04 -2.01
CA MET A 50 5.97 -1.09 -1.77
C MET A 50 6.26 -1.27 -0.27
N VAL A 51 6.51 -0.18 0.46
CA VAL A 51 6.76 -0.22 1.91
C VAL A 51 5.53 -0.73 2.67
N LEU A 52 4.32 -0.29 2.30
CA LEU A 52 3.08 -0.77 2.93
C LEU A 52 2.84 -2.26 2.65
N CYS A 53 3.12 -2.73 1.43
CA CYS A 53 3.01 -4.14 1.10
C CYS A 53 4.02 -4.99 1.87
N GLN A 54 5.25 -4.49 2.06
CA GLN A 54 6.27 -5.15 2.88
C GLN A 54 5.85 -5.22 4.34
N ASP A 55 5.37 -4.12 4.92
CA ASP A 55 4.89 -4.08 6.31
C ASP A 55 3.73 -5.06 6.54
N ALA A 56 2.77 -5.13 5.61
CA ALA A 56 1.66 -6.08 5.67
C ALA A 56 2.10 -7.55 5.50
N TYR A 57 3.13 -7.80 4.69
CA TYR A 57 3.69 -9.14 4.50
C TYR A 57 4.49 -9.62 5.73
N ASP A 58 5.33 -8.75 6.27
CA ASP A 58 6.18 -9.05 7.43
C ASP A 58 5.35 -9.13 8.71
N ASN A 59 4.34 -8.27 8.84
CA ASN A 59 3.45 -8.22 10.00
C ASN A 59 2.06 -8.81 9.65
N ARG A 60 2.02 -10.13 9.43
CA ARG A 60 0.77 -10.88 9.08
C ARG A 60 -0.36 -10.78 10.11
N SER A 61 -0.09 -10.26 11.31
CA SER A 61 -1.11 -9.93 12.29
C SER A 61 -1.43 -8.45 12.15
N TYR A 62 -2.66 -8.15 11.72
CA TYR A 62 -3.22 -6.80 11.68
C TYR A 62 -2.72 -5.99 12.88
N VAL A 63 -1.94 -4.95 12.57
CA VAL A 63 -1.10 -4.15 13.47
C VAL A 63 -1.62 -4.11 14.91
N ALA A 64 -0.82 -4.67 15.83
CA ALA A 64 -0.95 -4.36 17.25
C ALA A 64 -0.83 -2.85 17.44
N GLU A 65 -1.72 -2.25 18.24
CA GLU A 65 -1.64 -0.85 18.66
C GLU A 65 -0.18 -0.42 18.90
N GLY A 66 0.33 0.52 18.09
CA GLY A 66 1.62 1.19 18.36
C GLY A 66 2.74 1.04 17.34
N THR A 67 2.57 0.36 16.20
CA THR A 67 3.57 0.47 15.12
C THR A 67 3.54 1.89 14.55
N ALA A 68 4.56 2.68 14.83
CA ALA A 68 4.69 4.03 14.30
C ALA A 68 4.69 3.96 12.77
N ALA A 69 3.75 4.66 12.13
CA ALA A 69 3.69 4.77 10.68
C ALA A 69 5.06 5.22 10.14
N ASN A 70 5.53 4.56 9.09
CA ASN A 70 6.84 4.85 8.51
C ASN A 70 6.89 6.33 8.08
N ARG A 71 7.81 7.11 8.68
CA ARG A 71 7.89 8.57 8.43
C ARG A 71 8.08 8.91 6.96
N VAL A 72 8.79 8.07 6.20
CA VAL A 72 8.98 8.25 4.76
C VAL A 72 7.65 8.08 4.02
N VAL A 73 6.88 7.06 4.38
CA VAL A 73 5.52 6.85 3.83
C VAL A 73 4.65 8.06 4.15
N CYS A 74 4.61 8.52 5.41
CA CYS A 74 3.85 9.72 5.77
C CYS A 74 4.26 10.95 4.95
N SER A 75 5.57 11.22 4.83
CA SER A 75 6.06 12.36 4.04
C SER A 75 5.66 12.27 2.57
N ILE A 76 5.73 11.09 1.96
CA ILE A 76 5.28 10.87 0.57
C ILE A 76 3.79 11.14 0.45
N LEU A 77 2.98 10.59 1.36
CA LEU A 77 1.54 10.76 1.30
C LEU A 77 1.11 12.21 1.54
N ASP A 78 1.78 12.92 2.45
CA ASP A 78 1.54 14.34 2.74
C ASP A 78 1.85 15.25 1.54
N MET A 79 2.86 14.92 0.73
CA MET A 79 3.17 15.68 -0.50
C MET A 79 2.04 15.62 -1.53
N HIS A 80 1.23 14.56 -1.52
CA HIS A 80 0.17 14.30 -2.49
C HIS A 80 -1.24 14.48 -1.93
N ALA A 81 -1.36 14.86 -0.65
CA ALA A 81 -2.65 14.97 0.04
C ALA A 81 -3.46 16.16 -0.47
N ARG A 82 -4.48 15.86 -1.28
CA ARG A 82 -5.44 16.85 -1.84
C ARG A 82 -6.67 17.06 -0.96
N ASN A 83 -6.87 16.20 0.04
CA ASN A 83 -8.10 16.12 0.84
C ASN A 83 -7.94 16.64 2.29
N LEU A 84 -6.99 17.55 2.55
CA LEU A 84 -6.68 18.05 3.90
C LEU A 84 -7.61 19.20 4.39
N ILE A 85 -8.83 19.35 3.85
CA ILE A 85 -9.78 20.42 4.20
C ILE A 85 -11.11 19.90 4.73
#